data_AF-A0A967MU12-F1
#
_entry.id   AF-A0A967MU12-F1
#
_cell.length_a   1.000
_cell.length_b   1.000
_cell.length_c   1.000
_cell.angle_alpha   90.00
_cell.angle_beta   90.00
_cell.angle_gamma   90.00
#
_symmetry.space_group_name_H-M   'P 1'
#
loop_
_entity.id
_entity.type
_entity.pdbx_description
1 polymer ?
#
loop_
_entity_poly.entity_id
_entity_poly.type
_entity_poly.pdbx_seq_one_letter_code
_entity_poly.pdbx_strand_id
1 'polypeptide(L)' 'QCTPCRVGTEKAVSLMSRSEWDAPLLEEVGRVMSDASICGLGQAAANPLRCAL' A
#
# COMPACT_ATOMS: atom_id res chain seq x y z
N GLN A 1 9.73 7.21 10.44
CA GLN A 1 8.60 6.61 9.71
C GLN A 1 7.99 7.69 8.83
N CYS A 2 7.82 7.46 7.52
CA CYS A 2 7.31 8.46 6.58
C CYS A 2 5.78 8.37 6.43
N THR A 3 5.15 9.49 6.07
CA THR A 3 3.69 9.58 5.82
C THR A 3 3.15 8.51 4.86
N PRO A 4 3.76 8.24 3.68
CA PRO A 4 3.26 7.21 2.78
C PRO A 4 3.22 5.82 3.43
N CYS A 5 4.22 5.43 4.21
CA CYS A 5 4.17 4.14 4.91
C CYS A 5 3.10 4.08 5.99
N ARG A 6 2.99 5.10 6.84
CA ARG A 6 2.03 5.08 7.96
C ARG A 6 0.59 5.12 7.47
N VAL A 7 0.25 6.12 6.65
CA VAL A 7 -1.11 6.34 6.15
C VAL A 7 -1.48 5.31 5.08
N GLY A 8 -0.53 4.95 4.20
CA GLY A 8 -0.76 3.98 3.15
C GLY A 8 -1.07 2.58 3.70
N THR A 9 -0.32 2.13 4.73
CA THR A 9 -0.58 0.82 5.36
C THR A 9 -1.92 0.80 6.08
N GLU A 10 -2.27 1.84 6.84
CA GLU A 10 -3.59 1.96 7.48
C GLU A 10 -4.72 1.88 6.45
N LYS A 11 -4.57 2.57 5.31
CA LYS A 11 -5.57 2.56 4.23
C LYS A 11 -5.65 1.20 3.53
N ALA A 12 -4.52 0.56 3.25
CA ALA A 12 -4.47 -0.79 2.68
C ALA A 12 -5.18 -1.81 3.59
N VAL A 13 -4.90 -1.79 4.91
CA VAL A 13 -5.58 -2.65 5.89
C VAL A 13 -7.09 -2.44 5.85
N SER A 14 -7.55 -1.18 5.83
CA SER A 14 -8.98 -0.87 5.77
C SER A 14 -9.65 -1.38 4.50
N LEU A 15 -8.97 -1.29 3.35
CA LEU A 15 -9.48 -1.78 2.07
C LEU A 15 -9.50 -3.32 1.99
N MET A 16 -8.44 -3.98 2.46
CA MET A 16 -8.33 -5.44 2.51
C MET A 16 -9.28 -6.08 3.53
N SER A 17 -9.77 -5.32 4.51
CA SER A 17 -10.76 -5.79 5.50
C SER A 17 -12.18 -5.88 4.95
N ARG A 18 -12.41 -5.45 3.70
CA ARG A 18 -13.71 -5.56 3.02
C ARG A 18 -13.93 -6.97 2.49
N SER A 19 -15.19 -7.36 2.32
CA SER A 19 -15.57 -8.67 1.76
C SER A 19 -15.12 -8.86 0.31
N GLU A 20 -15.04 -7.76 -0.44
CA GLU A 20 -14.56 -7.73 -1.83
C GLU A 20 -13.45 -6.68 -1.92
N TRP A 21 -12.35 -7.06 -2.54
CA TRP A 21 -11.16 -6.22 -2.65
C TRP A 21 -11.27 -5.30 -3.85
N ASP A 22 -11.07 -4.00 -3.61
CA ASP A 22 -10.94 -3.01 -4.67
C ASP A 22 -9.49 -3.03 -5.18
N ALA A 23 -9.20 -3.99 -6.06
CA ALA A 23 -7.84 -4.21 -6.60
C ALA A 23 -7.24 -2.95 -7.25
N PRO A 24 -7.97 -2.18 -8.10
CA PRO A 24 -7.44 -0.94 -8.67
C PRO A 24 -7.04 0.08 -7.61
N LEU A 25 -7.88 0.27 -6.58
CA LEU A 25 -7.58 1.23 -5.50
C LEU A 25 -6.42 0.75 -4.62
N LEU A 26 -6.35 -0.55 -4.33
CA LEU A 26 -5.23 -1.16 -3.61
C LEU A 26 -3.91 -0.98 -4.36
N GLU A 27 -3.90 -1.15 -5.68
CA GLU A 27 -2.73 -0.95 -6.51
C GLU A 27 -2.30 0.52 -6.56
N GLU A 28 -3.24 1.46 -6.63
CA GLU A 28 -2.96 2.89 -6.54
C GLU A 28 -2.32 3.27 -5.20
N VAL A 29 -2.86 2.77 -4.09
CA VAL A 29 -2.27 2.95 -2.75
C VAL A 29 -0.85 2.40 -2.72
N GLY A 30 -0.63 1.19 -3.23
CA GLY A 30 0.69 0.58 -3.31
C GLY A 30 1.68 1.38 -4.16
N ARG A 31 1.25 1.95 -5.29
CA ARG A 31 2.07 2.83 -6.13
C ARG A 31 2.49 4.09 -5.39
N VAL A 32 1.54 4.80 -4.78
CA VAL A 32 1.82 6.02 -4.00
C VAL A 32 2.76 5.73 -2.83
N MET A 33 2.57 4.60 -2.14
CA MET A 33 3.47 4.16 -1.08
C MET A 33 4.90 3.96 -1.58
N SER A 34 5.08 3.31 -2.75
CA SER A 34 6.40 3.10 -3.32
C SER A 34 7.05 4.41 -3.76
N ASP A 35 6.35 5.24 -4.52
CA ASP A 35 6.90 6.41 -5.20
C ASP A 35 7.22 7.56 -4.24
N ALA A 36 6.37 7.78 -3.23
CA ALA A 36 6.56 8.86 -2.26
C ALA A 36 7.51 8.49 -1.09
N SER A 37 7.92 7.23 -1.00
CA SER A 37 8.80 6.77 0.07
C SER A 37 10.27 7.09 -0.22
N ILE A 38 10.90 7.80 0.70
CA ILE A 38 12.31 8.23 0.60
C ILE A 38 13.32 7.14 1.00
N CYS A 39 12.85 5.96 1.45
CA CYS A 39 13.70 4.86 1.88
C CYS A 39 13.29 3.54 1.23
N GLY A 40 14.25 2.63 1.08
CA GLY A 40 14.03 1.33 0.42
C GLY A 40 12.96 0.47 1.07
N LEU A 41 12.79 0.55 2.40
CA LEU A 41 11.72 -0.17 3.09
C LEU A 41 10.33 0.30 2.64
N GLY A 42 10.13 1.62 2.53
CA GLY A 42 8.85 2.17 2.09
C GLY A 42 8.58 1.90 0.61
N GLN A 43 9.62 1.91 -0.21
CA GLN A 43 9.55 1.52 -1.63
C GLN A 43 9.06 0.08 -1.82
N ALA A 44 9.54 -0.84 -0.96
CA ALA A 44 9.20 -2.26 -1.00
C ALA A 44 7.93 -2.63 -0.20
N ALA A 45 7.35 -1.71 0.58
CA ALA A 45 6.24 -2.00 1.49
C ALA A 45 4.97 -2.49 0.75
N ALA A 46 4.81 -2.11 -0.52
CA ALA A 46 3.69 -2.55 -1.36
C ALA A 46 3.90 -3.94 -2.01
N ASN A 47 5.07 -4.57 -1.88
CA ASN A 47 5.37 -5.84 -2.54
C ASN A 47 4.42 -6.98 -2.12
N PRO A 48 4.14 -7.20 -0.81
CA PRO A 48 3.22 -8.26 -0.40
C PRO A 48 1.81 -8.06 -0.94
N LEU A 49 1.36 -6.80 -1.03
CA LEU A 49 0.07 -6.44 -1.60
C LEU A 49 0.01 -6.80 -3.09
N ARG A 50 1.02 -6.40 -3.87
CA ARG A 50 1.12 -6.71 -5.30
C ARG A 50 1.22 -8.21 -5.60
N CYS A 51 1.75 -9.02 -4.68
CA CYS A 51 1.79 -10.47 -4.84
C CYS A 51 0.45 -11.15 -4.60
N ALA A 52 -0.47 -10.51 -3.86
CA ALA A 52 -1.75 -11.08 -3.47
C ALA A 52 -2.92 -10.67 -4.40
N LEU A 53 -2.77 -9.56 -5.13
CA LEU A 53 -3.67 -9.11 -6.20
C LEU A 53 -3.45 -9.96 -7.46
#